data_AF-A0A349A4C4-F1
#
_entry.id   AF-A0A349A4C4-F1
#
_cell.length_a   1.000
_cell.length_b   1.000
_cell.length_c   1.000
_cell.angle_alpha   90.00
_cell.angle_beta   90.00
_cell.angle_gamma   90.00
#
_symmetry.space_group_name_H-M   'P 1'
#
loop_
_entity.id
_entity.type
_entity.pdbx_description
1 polymer ?
#
loop_
_entity_poly.entity_id
_entity_poly.type
_entity_poly.pdbx_seq_one_letter_code
_entity_poly.pdbx_strand_id
1 'polypeptide(L)' 'MSAEIKERVLAYFREKSKGEKKMFYIKDVVKGLPDVDRHAVHEAVKELLDEEALKYWSSGSTTYLMLAEYFPKDA' A
#
# COMPACT_ATOMS: atom_id res chain seq x y z
N MET A 1 11.06 12.44 8.38
CA MET A 1 11.00 12.12 6.94
C MET A 1 10.07 10.95 6.64
N SER A 2 10.12 9.82 7.38
CA SER A 2 9.25 8.67 7.09
C SER A 2 7.75 8.96 7.20
N ALA A 3 7.31 9.83 8.13
CA ALA A 3 5.91 10.17 8.32
C ALA A 3 5.24 10.77 7.07
N GLU A 4 5.87 11.74 6.40
CA GLU A 4 5.33 12.35 5.16
C GLU A 4 5.20 11.32 4.03
N ILE A 5 6.16 10.39 3.93
CA ILE A 5 6.14 9.36 2.90
C ILE A 5 5.01 8.36 3.19
N LYS A 6 4.83 7.96 4.46
CA LYS A 6 3.70 7.12 4.87
C LYS A 6 2.36 7.75 4.53
N GLU A 7 2.19 9.04 4.81
CA GLU A 7 0.98 9.77 4.44
C GLU A 7 0.78 9.81 2.92
N ARG A 8 1.82 10.06 2.13
CA ARG A 8 1.74 10.02 0.66
C ARG A 8 1.33 8.63 0.14
N VAL A 9 1.92 7.57 0.69
CA VAL A 9 1.58 6.18 0.35
C VAL A 9 0.13 5.89 0.72
N LEU A 10 -0.31 6.22 1.94
CA LEU A 10 -1.70 6.06 2.37
C LEU A 10 -2.68 6.85 1.50
N ALA A 11 -2.36 8.11 1.17
CA ALA A 11 -3.17 8.95 0.30
C ALA A 11 -3.31 8.32 -1.10
N TYR A 12 -2.21 7.81 -1.67
CA TYR A 12 -2.23 7.09 -2.93
C TYR A 12 -3.16 5.87 -2.87
N PHE A 13 -3.03 5.04 -1.83
CA PHE A 13 -3.91 3.88 -1.64
C PHE A 13 -5.38 4.30 -1.46
N ARG A 14 -5.67 5.34 -0.68
CA ARG A 14 -7.03 5.85 -0.48
C ARG A 14 -7.65 6.38 -1.76
N GLU A 15 -6.90 7.16 -2.54
CA GLU A 15 -7.37 7.66 -3.83
C GLU A 15 -7.61 6.52 -4.83
N LYS A 16 -6.67 5.58 -4.94
CA LYS A 16 -6.80 4.47 -5.89
C LYS A 16 -7.87 3.47 -5.47
N SER A 17 -8.03 3.21 -4.17
CA SER A 17 -9.03 2.28 -3.63
C SER A 17 -10.46 2.82 -3.66
N LYS A 18 -10.66 4.11 -3.97
CA LYS A 18 -11.99 4.65 -4.31
C LYS A 18 -12.50 4.12 -5.66
N GLY A 19 -11.61 3.63 -6.51
CA GLY A 19 -11.98 2.98 -7.77
C GLY A 19 -12.40 1.53 -7.59
N GLU A 20 -12.54 0.80 -8.70
CA GLU A 20 -12.92 -0.62 -8.70
C GLU A 20 -11.83 -1.54 -8.13
N LYS A 21 -10.55 -1.13 -8.20
CA LYS A 21 -9.42 -1.92 -7.72
C LYS A 21 -9.00 -1.45 -6.33
N LYS A 22 -8.97 -2.39 -5.37
CA LYS A 22 -8.54 -2.15 -3.99
C LYS A 22 -7.21 -2.82 -3.64
N MET A 23 -6.65 -3.58 -4.59
CA MET A 23 -5.41 -4.34 -4.46
C MET A 23 -4.38 -3.82 -5.45
N PHE A 24 -3.18 -3.49 -4.96
CA PHE A 24 -2.10 -2.90 -5.75
C PHE A 24 -0.80 -3.64 -5.54
N TYR A 25 0.00 -3.76 -6.59
CA TYR A 25 1.35 -4.25 -6.42
C TYR A 25 2.25 -3.16 -5.85
N ILE A 26 3.25 -3.53 -5.06
CA ILE A 26 4.28 -2.59 -4.58
C ILE A 26 4.95 -1.85 -5.75
N LYS A 27 5.17 -2.52 -6.89
CA LYS A 27 5.72 -1.89 -8.11
C LYS A 27 4.82 -0.78 -8.66
N ASP A 28 3.50 -0.89 -8.52
CA ASP A 28 2.55 0.13 -9.00
C ASP A 28 2.50 1.32 -8.05
N VAL A 29 2.66 1.09 -6.74
CA VAL A 29 2.80 2.16 -5.74
C VAL A 29 4.07 2.97 -6.00
N VAL A 30 5.20 2.29 -6.20
CA VAL A 30 6.49 2.95 -6.52
C VAL A 30 6.38 3.74 -7.83
N LYS A 31 5.69 3.21 -8.85
CA LYS A 31 5.43 3.95 -10.10
C LYS A 31 4.48 5.13 -9.93
N GLY A 32 3.53 5.04 -9.01
CA GLY A 32 2.59 6.12 -8.68
C GLY A 32 3.23 7.25 -7.87
N LEU A 33 4.36 6.97 -7.21
CA LEU A 33 5.13 7.92 -6.42
C LEU A 33 6.57 8.03 -6.96
N PRO A 34 6.76 8.50 -8.22
CA PRO A 34 8.09 8.60 -8.82
C PRO A 34 8.99 9.63 -8.13
N ASP A 35 8.38 10.52 -7.34
CA ASP A 35 9.02 11.58 -6.56
C ASP A 35 9.64 11.05 -5.24
N VAL A 36 9.29 9.82 -4.85
CA VAL A 36 9.76 9.18 -3.62
C VAL A 36 10.73 8.06 -3.99
N ASP A 37 11.85 7.99 -3.26
CA ASP A 37 12.79 6.90 -3.45
C ASP A 37 12.12 5.54 -3.21
N ARG A 38 12.38 4.57 -4.09
CA ARG A 38 11.81 3.22 -4.01
C ARG A 38 12.03 2.61 -2.62
N HIS A 39 13.23 2.74 -2.07
CA HIS A 39 13.56 2.17 -0.77
C HIS A 39 12.72 2.80 0.33
N ALA A 40 12.51 4.12 0.27
CA ALA A 40 11.66 4.83 1.20
C ALA A 40 10.18 4.45 1.07
N VAL A 41 9.67 4.17 -0.13
CA VAL A 41 8.32 3.61 -0.32
C VAL A 41 8.21 2.23 0.32
N HIS A 42 9.21 1.36 0.14
CA HIS A 42 9.21 0.02 0.73
C HIS A 42 9.24 0.08 2.27
N GLU A 43 10.06 0.95 2.86
CA GLU A 43 10.11 1.19 4.31
C GLU A 43 8.76 1.70 4.83
N ALA A 44 8.20 2.73 4.17
CA ALA A 44 6.90 3.28 4.54
C ALA A 44 5.77 2.25 4.46
N VAL A 45 5.74 1.42 3.41
CA VAL A 45 4.78 0.32 3.30
C VAL A 45 4.96 -0.70 4.43
N LYS A 46 6.21 -1.06 4.77
CA LYS A 46 6.50 -1.99 5.85
C LYS A 46 6.02 -1.45 7.20
N GLU A 47 6.28 -0.19 7.50
CA GLU A 47 5.75 0.48 8.69
C GLU A 47 4.21 0.49 8.70
N LEU A 48 3.58 0.85 7.58
CA LEU A 48 2.12 0.86 7.47
C LEU A 48 1.47 -0.53 7.62
N LEU A 49 2.19 -1.59 7.28
CA LEU A 49 1.77 -2.97 7.53
C LEU A 49 1.89 -3.33 9.01
N ASP A 50 2.95 -2.87 9.68
CA ASP A 50 3.19 -3.05 11.12
C ASP A 50 2.13 -2.30 11.94
N GLU A 51 1.76 -1.09 11.50
CA GLU A 51 0.68 -0.27 12.05
C GLU A 51 -0.73 -0.78 11.68
N GLU A 52 -0.84 -1.92 10.99
CA GLU A 52 -2.08 -2.50 10.49
C GLU A 52 -2.94 -1.56 9.61
N ALA A 53 -2.36 -0.51 9.05
CA ALA A 53 -3.02 0.40 8.13
C ALA A 53 -3.13 -0.22 6.71
N LEU A 54 -2.12 -1.01 6.34
CA LEU A 54 -2.10 -1.84 5.13
C LEU A 54 -2.15 -3.32 5.50
N LYS A 55 -2.60 -4.16 4.57
CA LYS A 55 -2.51 -5.62 4.66
C LYS A 55 -1.93 -6.19 3.38
N TYR A 56 -1.11 -7.23 3.54
CA TYR A 56 -0.68 -8.07 2.44
C TYR A 56 -1.80 -9.06 2.07
N TRP A 57 -2.17 -9.06 0.80
CA TRP A 57 -3.07 -10.05 0.21
C TRP A 57 -2.27 -10.93 -0.75
N SER A 58 -2.24 -12.24 -0.52
CA SER A 58 -1.61 -13.17 -1.45
C SER A 58 -2.67 -13.97 -2.19
N SER A 59 -2.69 -13.85 -3.52
CA SER A 59 -3.56 -14.67 -4.38
C SER A 59 -2.70 -15.71 -5.11
N GLY A 60 -2.23 -16.71 -4.36
CA GLY A 60 -1.40 -17.80 -4.87
C GLY A 60 0.05 -17.37 -5.10
N SER A 61 0.42 -17.09 -6.35
CA SER A 61 1.80 -16.75 -6.76
C SER A 61 2.13 -15.26 -6.68
N THR A 62 1.15 -14.42 -6.27
CA THR A 62 1.29 -12.97 -6.30
C THR A 62 0.82 -12.31 -5.02
N THR A 63 1.66 -11.41 -4.50
CA THR A 63 1.36 -10.56 -3.36
C THR A 63 0.91 -9.17 -3.79
N TYR A 64 -0.16 -8.70 -3.18
CA TYR A 64 -0.75 -7.39 -3.33
C TYR A 64 -0.79 -6.68 -1.98
N LEU A 65 -0.88 -5.37 -2.04
CA LEU A 65 -1.08 -4.48 -0.91
C LEU A 65 -2.46 -3.86 -1.04
N MET A 66 -3.16 -3.77 0.08
CA MET A 66 -4.44 -3.09 0.17
C MET A 66 -4.58 -2.40 1.51
N LEU A 67 -5.49 -1.44 1.61
CA LEU A 67 -5.84 -0.86 2.91
C LEU A 67 -6.52 -1.92 3.76
N ALA A 68 -6.16 -1.96 5.03
CA ALA A 68 -6.76 -2.89 5.99
C ALA A 68 -8.29 -2.73 6.08
N GLU A 69 -8.78 -1.51 5.87
CA GLU A 69 -10.22 -1.19 5.82
C GLU A 69 -10.98 -1.95 4.72
N TYR A 70 -10.29 -2.30 3.62
CA TYR A 70 -10.87 -3.03 2.50
C TYR A 70 -10.54 -4.53 2.54
N PHE A 71 -9.68 -4.96 3.47
CA PHE A 71 -9.32 -6.35 3.61
C PHE A 71 -10.58 -7.13 4.04
N PRO A 72 -10.98 -8.19 3.33
CA PRO A 72 -12.18 -8.95 3.69
C PRO A 72 -11.97 -9.55 5.08
N LYS A 73 -12.87 -9.22 6.01
CA LYS A 73 -12.82 -9.69 7.42
C LYS A 73 -13.16 -11.18 7.59
N ASP A 74 -13.55 -11.85 6.51
CA ASP A 74 -13.83 -13.29 6.47
C ASP A 74 -12.75 -13.97 5.62
N ALA A 75 -11.65 -14.36 6.26
CA ALA A 75 -10.70 -15.35 5.75
C ALA A 75 -10.42 -16.37 6.85
#